data_AF-A0A0F8YHL1-F1
#
_entry.id   AF-A0A0F8YHL1-F1
#
_cell.length_a   1.000
_cell.length_b   1.000
_cell.length_c   1.000
_cell.angle_alpha   90.00
_cell.angle_beta   90.00
_cell.angle_gamma   90.00
#
_symmetry.space_group_name_H-M   'P 1'
#
loop_
_entity.id
_entity.type
_entity.pdbx_description
1 polymer ?
#
loop_
_entity_poly.entity_id
_entity_poly.type
_entity_poly.pdbx_seq_one_letter_code
_entity_poly.pdbx_strand_id
1 'polypeptide(L)'
;MRIRLMKEEAKIRAEQRREFQKMVLKLRNVNTAKMDPVQAAPVIALLKGIDLVRLNKKATVRLEKMREFMEKNPESNVTEKMIKSLDRLEKTHLNDMTFEEMKDIFDAVMHHVHLDKLKKEIKVGREKKSTARAVADAIIEMKPIKEVRQDIVKFQAETPAQRTARLIKETFGIRHDHYDLIIESLAGLNSTMDKILFQGVDDGQMVELKYRQDVFKQFQKGLEDSGLFGKGKKVADIDAWLNETVIVGRYELSRNQRMALYRHSLNGDNYRAIIMGGFGIKHSKEPNKVYKIDVDEFNAILESLTPEELAFAGDHVSRIFAEQAAKLNKVFVEKNNFEMTKEDNYYPKEVMPIKRGVDFEKEEALEMFKGKWVRVGLSKGMLKERLRSKKPIYLNGLTYDVNK
;
A
#
# COMPACT_ATOMS: atom_id res chain seq x y z
N MET A 1 -40.71 7.23 53.91
CA MET A 1 -40.94 6.67 52.55
C MET A 1 -40.26 7.50 51.47
N ARG A 2 -40.52 8.82 51.37
CA ARG A 2 -39.94 9.74 50.35
C ARG A 2 -38.40 9.77 50.25
N ILE A 3 -37.69 9.72 51.39
CA ILE A 3 -36.21 9.69 51.42
C ILE A 3 -35.63 8.38 50.87
N ARG A 4 -36.33 7.24 51.04
CA ARG A 4 -35.88 5.96 50.47
C ARG A 4 -36.03 5.96 48.94
N LEU A 5 -37.18 6.43 48.43
CA LEU A 5 -37.42 6.61 46.99
C LEU A 5 -36.39 7.55 46.33
N MET A 6 -36.09 8.70 46.95
CA MET A 6 -35.06 9.62 46.45
C MET A 6 -33.65 8.99 46.40
N LYS A 7 -33.29 8.15 47.39
CA LYS A 7 -32.00 7.44 47.39
C LYS A 7 -31.95 6.38 46.28
N GLU A 8 -33.07 5.71 46.02
CA GLU A 8 -33.18 4.69 44.98
C GLU A 8 -33.11 5.31 43.57
N GLU A 9 -33.84 6.40 43.32
CA GLU A 9 -33.74 7.19 42.08
C GLU A 9 -32.32 7.75 41.87
N ALA A 10 -31.68 8.25 42.92
CA ALA A 10 -30.31 8.76 42.83
C ALA A 10 -29.32 7.64 42.46
N LYS A 11 -29.53 6.42 42.97
CA LYS A 11 -28.73 5.25 42.64
C LYS A 11 -28.92 4.84 41.17
N ILE A 12 -30.17 4.75 40.70
CA ILE A 12 -30.50 4.44 39.30
C ILE A 12 -29.86 5.47 38.36
N ARG A 13 -29.98 6.77 38.67
CA ARG A 13 -29.35 7.84 37.87
C ARG A 13 -27.82 7.74 37.88
N ALA A 14 -27.20 7.36 39.00
CA ALA A 14 -25.76 7.18 39.08
C ALA A 14 -25.29 5.99 38.23
N GLU A 15 -26.05 4.88 38.24
CA GLU A 15 -25.79 3.69 37.42
C GLU A 15 -25.94 4.02 35.92
N GLN A 16 -27.05 4.64 35.53
CA GLN A 16 -27.28 5.09 34.15
C GLN A 16 -26.15 6.01 33.65
N ARG A 17 -25.70 6.96 34.46
CA ARG A 17 -24.56 7.84 34.10
C ARG A 17 -23.27 7.05 33.90
N ARG A 18 -23.04 6.03 34.73
CA ARG A 18 -21.84 5.20 34.65
C ARG A 18 -21.85 4.35 33.38
N GLU A 19 -23.01 3.79 33.03
CA GLU A 19 -23.20 3.06 31.78
C GLU A 19 -23.09 3.97 30.55
N PHE A 20 -23.71 5.16 30.60
CA PHE A 20 -23.59 6.17 29.56
C PHE A 20 -22.13 6.52 29.26
N GLN A 21 -21.32 6.74 30.30
CA GLN A 21 -19.89 7.01 30.14
C GLN A 21 -19.13 5.81 29.54
N LYS A 22 -19.48 4.58 29.93
CA LYS A 22 -18.89 3.37 29.33
C LYS A 22 -19.26 3.24 27.85
N MET A 23 -20.50 3.52 27.48
CA MET A 23 -20.96 3.51 26.08
C MET A 23 -20.19 4.53 25.25
N VAL A 24 -20.09 5.78 25.71
CA VAL A 24 -19.31 6.84 25.04
C VAL A 24 -17.85 6.44 24.87
N LEU A 25 -17.22 5.89 25.92
CA LEU A 25 -15.81 5.46 25.84
C LEU A 25 -15.62 4.35 24.79
N LYS A 26 -16.52 3.37 24.74
CA LYS A 26 -16.48 2.30 23.75
C LYS A 26 -16.66 2.85 22.33
N LEU A 27 -17.62 3.73 22.09
CA LEU A 27 -17.83 4.35 20.78
C LEU A 27 -16.62 5.14 20.31
N ARG A 28 -15.98 5.90 21.20
CA ARG A 28 -14.74 6.64 20.88
C ARG A 28 -13.59 5.71 20.46
N ASN A 29 -13.58 4.48 20.97
CA ASN A 29 -12.56 3.49 20.66
C ASN A 29 -12.88 2.65 19.40
N VAL A 30 -14.05 2.84 18.77
CA VAL A 30 -14.38 2.16 17.51
C VAL A 30 -13.53 2.75 16.39
N ASN A 31 -12.69 1.91 15.80
CA ASN A 31 -11.83 2.30 14.69
C ASN A 31 -12.45 1.89 13.35
N THR A 32 -13.28 2.76 12.78
CA THR A 32 -13.95 2.53 11.49
C THR A 32 -12.97 2.39 10.33
N ALA A 33 -11.76 2.94 10.42
CA ALA A 33 -10.74 2.82 9.38
C ALA A 33 -10.21 1.37 9.23
N LYS A 34 -10.39 0.52 10.24
CA LYS A 34 -9.99 -0.89 10.21
C LYS A 34 -11.17 -1.85 10.09
N MET A 35 -12.35 -1.34 9.76
CA MET A 35 -13.56 -2.12 9.56
C MET A 35 -13.82 -2.34 8.07
N ASP A 36 -14.55 -3.41 7.77
CA ASP A 36 -15.05 -3.68 6.43
C ASP A 36 -15.91 -2.49 5.95
N PRO A 37 -15.73 -1.99 4.71
CA PRO A 37 -16.43 -0.78 4.24
C PRO A 37 -17.95 -0.86 4.39
N VAL A 38 -18.53 -2.04 4.19
CA VAL A 38 -19.97 -2.31 4.32
C VAL A 38 -20.45 -2.10 5.76
N GLN A 39 -19.63 -2.44 6.76
CA GLN A 39 -19.94 -2.27 8.18
C GLN A 39 -19.48 -0.92 8.71
N ALA A 40 -18.43 -0.33 8.14
CA ALA A 40 -17.92 0.98 8.51
C ALA A 40 -18.89 2.10 8.12
N ALA A 41 -19.51 2.03 6.94
CA ALA A 41 -20.39 3.09 6.43
C ALA A 41 -21.60 3.38 7.36
N PRO A 42 -22.36 2.38 7.85
CA PRO A 42 -23.42 2.61 8.84
C PRO A 42 -22.90 3.23 10.15
N VAL A 43 -21.74 2.77 10.65
CA VAL A 43 -21.14 3.33 11.88
C VAL A 43 -20.76 4.80 11.68
N ILE A 44 -20.15 5.13 10.54
CA ILE A 44 -19.80 6.53 10.20
C ILE A 44 -21.07 7.37 10.09
N ALA A 45 -22.13 6.85 9.45
CA ALA A 45 -23.40 7.56 9.32
C ALA A 45 -24.06 7.85 10.68
N LEU A 46 -24.12 6.84 11.56
CA LEU A 46 -24.65 6.98 12.92
C LEU A 46 -23.86 7.99 13.77
N LEU A 47 -22.54 8.03 13.62
CA LEU A 47 -21.67 8.90 14.41
C LEU A 47 -21.46 10.30 13.80
N LYS A 48 -21.76 10.51 12.51
CA LYS A 48 -21.49 11.77 11.80
C LYS A 48 -22.14 12.98 12.49
N GLY A 49 -23.37 12.80 12.97
CA GLY A 49 -24.17 13.86 13.62
C GLY A 49 -23.92 14.03 15.12
N ILE A 50 -23.01 13.25 15.73
CA ILE A 50 -22.83 13.23 17.19
C ILE A 50 -21.43 13.72 17.55
N ASP A 51 -21.33 14.69 18.46
CA ASP A 51 -20.05 15.02 19.06
C ASP A 51 -19.83 14.16 20.32
N LEU A 52 -19.06 13.08 20.15
CA LEU A 52 -18.66 12.22 21.26
C LEU A 52 -17.73 12.93 22.24
N VAL A 53 -17.21 14.13 21.98
CA VAL A 53 -16.38 14.92 22.90
C VAL A 53 -17.25 15.93 23.64
N ARG A 54 -17.15 15.93 24.98
CA ARG A 54 -17.93 16.84 25.81
C ARG A 54 -17.52 18.30 25.56
N LEU A 55 -18.43 19.10 25.02
CA LEU A 55 -18.32 20.56 25.00
C LEU A 55 -18.77 21.13 26.34
N ASN A 56 -18.02 22.11 26.85
CA ASN A 56 -18.44 22.91 28.00
C ASN A 56 -19.16 24.17 27.49
N LYS A 57 -20.08 24.72 28.28
CA LYS A 57 -20.89 25.89 27.88
C LYS A 57 -20.03 27.08 27.41
N LYS A 58 -18.87 27.30 28.03
CA LYS A 58 -17.93 28.37 27.66
C LYS A 58 -17.33 28.17 26.26
N ALA A 59 -17.07 26.93 25.87
CA ALA A 59 -16.53 26.58 24.57
C ALA A 59 -17.60 26.70 23.47
N THR A 60 -18.85 26.33 23.75
CA THR A 60 -19.98 26.55 22.83
C THR A 60 -20.13 28.03 22.50
N VAL A 61 -20.23 28.90 23.53
CA VAL A 61 -20.32 30.36 23.35
C VAL A 61 -19.12 30.94 22.58
N ARG A 62 -17.92 30.36 22.78
CA ARG A 62 -16.72 30.79 22.04
C ARG A 62 -16.82 30.44 20.56
N LEU A 63 -17.30 29.23 20.22
CA LEU A 63 -17.46 28.79 18.85
C LEU A 63 -18.58 29.58 18.15
N GLU A 64 -19.68 29.89 18.83
CA GLU A 64 -20.76 30.74 18.29
C GLU A 64 -20.25 32.14 17.94
N LYS A 65 -19.53 32.78 18.87
CA LYS A 65 -18.88 34.07 18.60
C LYS A 65 -17.87 34.01 17.46
N MET A 66 -17.17 32.88 17.30
CA MET A 66 -16.25 32.67 16.19
C MET A 66 -17.00 32.54 14.86
N ARG A 67 -18.15 31.86 14.85
CA ARG A 67 -19.04 31.80 13.67
C ARG A 67 -19.54 33.18 13.29
N GLU A 68 -20.09 33.93 14.26
CA GLU A 68 -20.55 35.31 14.04
C GLU A 68 -19.44 36.24 13.54
N PHE A 69 -18.21 36.07 14.06
CA PHE A 69 -17.06 36.86 13.61
C PHE A 69 -16.70 36.55 12.15
N MET A 70 -16.74 35.28 11.76
CA MET A 70 -16.46 34.83 10.38
C MET A 70 -17.55 35.27 9.40
N GLU A 71 -18.83 35.19 9.79
CA GLU A 71 -19.96 35.70 8.99
C GLU A 71 -19.84 37.22 8.75
N LYS A 72 -19.35 37.97 9.73
CA LYS A 72 -19.17 39.43 9.64
C LYS A 72 -17.86 39.86 8.96
N ASN A 73 -16.86 38.98 8.85
CA ASN A 73 -15.54 39.28 8.29
C ASN A 73 -15.09 38.17 7.32
N PRO A 74 -15.70 38.11 6.12
CA PRO A 74 -15.43 37.04 5.14
C PRO A 74 -13.99 37.05 4.59
N GLU A 75 -13.28 38.17 4.67
CA GLU A 75 -11.88 38.29 4.24
C GLU A 75 -10.85 37.88 5.30
N SER A 76 -11.31 37.38 6.46
CA SER A 76 -10.39 36.91 7.51
C SER A 76 -9.69 35.61 7.10
N ASN A 77 -8.40 35.48 7.42
CA ASN A 77 -7.64 34.26 7.20
C ASN A 77 -8.13 33.14 8.14
N VAL A 78 -9.09 32.34 7.66
CA VAL A 78 -9.64 31.21 8.41
C VAL A 78 -8.70 30.02 8.31
N THR A 79 -8.20 29.53 9.45
CA THR A 79 -7.42 28.29 9.47
C THR A 79 -8.33 27.06 9.36
N GLU A 80 -7.86 25.98 8.72
CA GLU A 80 -8.61 24.71 8.59
C GLU A 80 -9.05 24.15 9.97
N LYS A 81 -8.25 24.41 11.02
CA LYS A 81 -8.57 24.03 12.40
C LYS A 81 -9.79 24.78 12.96
N MET A 82 -9.99 26.03 12.56
CA MET A 82 -11.16 26.82 12.97
C MET A 82 -12.43 26.29 12.30
N ILE A 83 -12.38 25.98 11.00
CA ILE A 83 -13.49 25.38 10.25
C ILE A 83 -13.92 24.06 10.89
N LYS A 84 -12.97 23.13 11.11
CA LYS A 84 -13.24 21.84 11.78
C LYS A 84 -13.81 21.98 13.20
N SER A 85 -13.53 23.10 13.86
CA SER A 85 -14.06 23.36 15.21
C SER A 85 -15.50 23.88 15.16
N LEU A 86 -15.89 24.60 14.10
CA LEU A 86 -17.27 25.07 13.86
C LEU A 86 -18.20 23.91 13.48
N ASP A 87 -17.71 22.91 12.74
CA ASP A 87 -18.48 21.68 12.42
C ASP A 87 -19.01 20.95 13.67
N ARG A 88 -18.46 21.25 14.85
CA ARG A 88 -18.92 20.68 16.12
C ARG A 88 -20.21 21.31 16.64
N LEU A 89 -20.50 22.55 16.26
CA LEU A 89 -21.75 23.23 16.63
C LEU A 89 -22.97 22.65 15.92
N GLU A 90 -22.77 22.05 14.74
CA GLU A 90 -23.84 21.43 13.95
C GLU A 90 -24.19 20.00 14.43
N LYS A 91 -23.46 19.47 15.43
CA LYS A 91 -23.61 18.11 15.94
C LYS A 91 -24.36 18.08 17.26
N THR A 92 -25.15 17.03 17.47
CA THR A 92 -25.80 16.76 18.75
C THR A 92 -24.76 16.50 19.84
N HIS A 93 -24.83 17.24 20.94
CA HIS A 93 -23.92 17.08 22.07
C HIS A 93 -24.39 15.98 23.02
N LEU A 94 -23.44 15.30 23.67
CA LEU A 94 -23.73 14.27 24.68
C LEU A 94 -24.61 14.74 25.85
N ASN A 95 -24.64 16.04 26.16
CA ASN A 95 -25.49 16.55 27.24
C ASN A 95 -26.97 16.64 26.83
N ASP A 96 -27.24 16.69 25.52
CA ASP A 96 -28.57 16.87 24.94
C ASP A 96 -29.20 15.53 24.55
N MET A 97 -28.46 14.43 24.75
CA MET A 97 -28.92 13.06 24.48
C MET A 97 -29.49 12.41 25.74
N THR A 98 -30.63 11.75 25.59
CA THR A 98 -31.19 10.86 26.59
C THR A 98 -30.37 9.57 26.70
N PHE A 99 -30.55 8.84 27.80
CA PHE A 99 -29.92 7.54 27.99
C PHE A 99 -30.36 6.51 26.94
N GLU A 100 -31.64 6.54 26.55
CA GLU A 100 -32.22 5.62 25.57
C GLU A 100 -31.67 5.88 24.16
N GLU A 101 -31.65 7.14 23.71
CA GLU A 101 -31.06 7.50 22.41
C GLU A 101 -29.58 7.07 22.33
N MET A 102 -28.81 7.32 23.40
CA MET A 102 -27.41 6.90 23.48
C MET A 102 -27.28 5.38 23.41
N LYS A 103 -28.19 4.65 24.07
CA LYS A 103 -28.20 3.18 24.06
C LYS A 103 -28.54 2.64 22.69
N ASP A 104 -29.53 3.19 21.99
CA ASP A 104 -29.91 2.75 20.65
C ASP A 104 -28.76 2.94 19.65
N ILE A 105 -28.10 4.11 19.70
CA ILE A 105 -26.90 4.38 18.90
C ILE A 105 -25.77 3.42 19.27
N PHE A 106 -25.56 3.18 20.56
CA PHE A 106 -24.53 2.26 21.03
C PHE A 106 -24.78 0.83 20.53
N ASP A 107 -26.00 0.32 20.70
CA ASP A 107 -26.38 -1.04 20.30
C ASP A 107 -26.27 -1.21 18.77
N ALA A 108 -26.71 -0.22 17.99
CA ALA A 108 -26.57 -0.22 16.53
C ALA A 108 -25.09 -0.22 16.09
N VAL A 109 -24.25 0.65 16.67
CA VAL A 109 -22.81 0.68 16.34
C VAL A 109 -22.14 -0.63 16.76
N MET A 110 -22.43 -1.13 17.97
CA MET A 110 -21.83 -2.37 18.47
C MET A 110 -22.28 -3.60 17.68
N HIS A 111 -23.50 -3.60 17.14
CA HIS A 111 -23.96 -4.63 16.23
C HIS A 111 -23.09 -4.70 14.97
N HIS A 112 -22.82 -3.56 14.31
CA HIS A 112 -21.93 -3.52 13.13
C HIS A 112 -20.48 -3.89 13.47
N VAL A 113 -19.97 -3.48 14.64
CA VAL A 113 -18.64 -3.88 15.13
C VAL A 113 -18.58 -5.40 15.36
N HIS A 114 -19.65 -5.99 15.91
CA HIS A 114 -19.75 -7.43 16.11
C HIS A 114 -19.80 -8.18 14.77
N LEU A 115 -20.60 -7.71 13.80
CA LEU A 115 -20.67 -8.29 12.46
C LEU A 115 -19.31 -8.26 11.73
N ASP A 116 -18.57 -7.15 11.82
CA ASP A 116 -17.22 -7.03 11.27
C ASP A 116 -16.26 -8.05 11.89
N LYS A 117 -16.29 -8.18 13.23
CA LYS A 117 -15.48 -9.17 13.96
C LYS A 117 -15.84 -10.60 13.54
N LEU A 118 -17.12 -10.94 13.48
CA LEU A 118 -17.60 -12.26 13.08
C LEU A 118 -17.18 -12.59 11.64
N LYS A 119 -17.30 -11.63 10.71
CA LYS A 119 -16.85 -11.78 9.32
C LYS A 119 -15.36 -12.11 9.26
N LYS A 120 -14.53 -11.41 10.05
CA LYS A 120 -13.09 -11.67 10.15
C LYS A 120 -12.78 -13.05 10.73
N GLU A 121 -13.48 -13.46 11.79
CA GLU A 121 -13.32 -14.79 12.41
C GLU A 121 -13.71 -15.91 11.44
N ILE A 122 -14.85 -15.80 10.74
CA ILE A 122 -15.28 -16.77 9.73
C ILE A 122 -14.25 -16.88 8.62
N LYS A 123 -13.70 -15.76 8.13
CA LYS A 123 -12.69 -15.74 7.09
C LYS A 123 -11.43 -16.49 7.52
N VAL A 124 -10.87 -16.15 8.68
CA VAL A 124 -9.69 -16.83 9.23
C VAL A 124 -9.97 -18.32 9.47
N GLY A 125 -11.16 -18.67 9.95
CA GLY A 125 -11.58 -20.06 10.12
C GLY A 125 -11.64 -20.83 8.80
N ARG A 126 -12.21 -20.22 7.75
CA ARG A 126 -12.25 -20.80 6.39
C ARG A 126 -10.86 -20.96 5.79
N GLU A 127 -9.99 -19.96 5.94
CA GLU A 127 -8.60 -20.02 5.47
C GLU A 127 -7.86 -21.16 6.17
N LYS A 128 -7.90 -21.23 7.51
CA LYS A 128 -7.28 -22.33 8.28
C LYS A 128 -7.78 -23.70 7.82
N LYS A 129 -9.10 -23.86 7.66
CA LYS A 129 -9.69 -25.12 7.19
C LYS A 129 -9.26 -25.45 5.77
N SER A 130 -9.24 -24.48 4.87
CA SER A 130 -8.80 -24.66 3.49
C SER A 130 -7.32 -25.02 3.40
N THR A 131 -6.46 -24.39 4.21
CA THR A 131 -5.03 -24.72 4.27
C THR A 131 -4.82 -26.11 4.84
N ALA A 132 -5.48 -26.46 5.94
CA ALA A 132 -5.39 -27.80 6.53
C ALA A 132 -5.84 -28.88 5.53
N ARG A 133 -6.94 -28.63 4.81
CA ARG A 133 -7.43 -29.52 3.75
C ARG A 133 -6.42 -29.63 2.60
N ALA A 134 -5.91 -28.51 2.09
CA ALA A 134 -4.92 -28.52 1.02
C ALA A 134 -3.64 -29.28 1.40
N VAL A 135 -3.18 -29.16 2.65
CA VAL A 135 -2.04 -29.93 3.15
C VAL A 135 -2.36 -31.41 3.25
N ALA A 136 -3.53 -31.77 3.79
CA ALA A 136 -3.95 -33.16 3.88
C ALA A 136 -4.09 -33.81 2.49
N ASP A 137 -4.78 -33.14 1.57
CA ASP A 137 -4.97 -33.58 0.19
C ASP A 137 -3.61 -33.71 -0.52
N ALA A 138 -2.71 -32.73 -0.37
CA ALA A 138 -1.37 -32.78 -0.96
C ALA A 138 -0.53 -33.94 -0.42
N ILE A 139 -0.62 -34.28 0.87
CA ILE A 139 0.10 -35.43 1.47
C ILE A 139 -0.46 -36.75 0.96
N ILE A 140 -1.79 -36.87 0.85
CA ILE A 140 -2.46 -38.09 0.35
C ILE A 140 -2.07 -38.36 -1.11
N GLU A 141 -1.91 -37.31 -1.91
CA GLU A 141 -1.53 -37.39 -3.31
C GLU A 141 -0.03 -37.62 -3.54
N MET A 142 0.80 -37.58 -2.49
CA MET A 142 2.24 -37.86 -2.63
C MET A 142 2.47 -39.31 -3.04
N LYS A 143 3.33 -39.50 -4.03
CA LYS A 143 3.78 -40.83 -4.45
C LYS A 143 4.61 -41.48 -3.35
N PRO A 144 4.54 -42.82 -3.20
CA PRO A 144 5.44 -43.56 -2.31
C PRO A 144 6.91 -43.27 -2.65
N ILE A 145 7.79 -43.23 -1.65
CA ILE A 145 9.23 -42.89 -1.80
C ILE A 145 9.91 -43.72 -2.90
N LYS A 146 9.48 -44.96 -3.11
CA LYS A 146 10.03 -45.87 -4.14
C LYS A 146 9.66 -45.48 -5.58
N GLU A 147 8.58 -44.73 -5.76
CA GLU A 147 8.06 -44.28 -7.06
C GLU A 147 8.44 -42.83 -7.37
N VAL A 148 8.88 -42.08 -6.35
CA VAL A 148 9.48 -40.75 -6.54
C VAL A 148 10.78 -40.94 -7.31
N ARG A 149 10.88 -40.31 -8.47
CA ARG A 149 12.10 -40.36 -9.29
C ARG A 149 13.19 -39.58 -8.55
N GLN A 150 14.11 -40.31 -7.92
CA GLN A 150 15.30 -39.73 -7.27
C GLN A 150 16.39 -39.39 -8.30
N ASP A 151 16.39 -40.11 -9.42
CA ASP A 151 17.32 -39.91 -10.54
C ASP A 151 16.74 -38.87 -11.53
N ILE A 152 16.55 -37.63 -11.08
CA ILE A 152 16.46 -36.52 -12.03
C ILE A 152 17.91 -36.16 -12.40
N VAL A 153 18.37 -36.84 -13.46
CA VAL A 153 19.66 -36.72 -14.18
C VAL A 153 20.93 -37.24 -13.48
N LYS A 154 21.22 -38.54 -13.63
CA LYS A 154 22.62 -39.03 -13.62
C LYS A 154 23.29 -38.61 -14.93
N PHE A 155 24.25 -37.68 -14.88
CA PHE A 155 25.05 -37.33 -16.05
C PHE A 155 26.14 -38.38 -16.33
N GLN A 156 26.33 -38.68 -17.61
CA GLN A 156 27.45 -39.46 -18.16
C GLN A 156 28.82 -38.98 -17.66
N ALA A 157 29.77 -39.91 -17.54
CA ALA A 157 31.13 -39.69 -17.04
C ALA A 157 31.84 -38.49 -17.70
N GLU A 158 32.45 -37.65 -16.86
CA GLU A 158 32.92 -36.30 -17.22
C GLU A 158 34.27 -36.26 -17.95
N THR A 159 34.46 -35.25 -18.81
CA THR A 159 35.75 -34.85 -19.40
C THR A 159 36.25 -33.50 -18.86
N PRO A 160 37.55 -33.17 -18.94
CA PRO A 160 38.17 -32.05 -18.21
C PRO A 160 37.63 -30.65 -18.51
N ALA A 161 37.00 -30.45 -19.68
CA ALA A 161 36.35 -29.19 -20.07
C ALA A 161 35.13 -28.82 -19.18
N GLN A 162 34.59 -29.77 -18.42
CA GLN A 162 33.40 -29.57 -17.58
C GLN A 162 33.71 -28.92 -16.21
N ARG A 163 34.97 -28.74 -15.81
CA ARG A 163 35.33 -28.07 -14.54
C ARG A 163 35.05 -26.56 -14.54
N THR A 164 35.18 -25.88 -15.68
CA THR A 164 34.80 -24.46 -15.80
C THR A 164 33.27 -24.31 -15.88
N ALA A 165 32.59 -25.27 -16.52
CA ALA A 165 31.14 -25.39 -16.49
C ALA A 165 30.60 -25.71 -15.09
N ARG A 166 31.42 -26.27 -14.19
CA ARG A 166 31.06 -26.57 -12.80
C ARG A 166 30.93 -25.32 -11.94
N LEU A 167 31.81 -24.34 -12.09
CA LEU A 167 31.71 -23.04 -11.40
C LEU A 167 30.48 -22.25 -11.88
N ILE A 168 30.18 -22.30 -13.18
CA ILE A 168 28.96 -21.72 -13.72
C ILE A 168 27.73 -22.53 -13.23
N LYS A 169 27.76 -23.86 -13.25
CA LYS A 169 26.66 -24.70 -12.72
C LYS A 169 26.42 -24.58 -11.22
N GLU A 170 27.47 -24.44 -10.41
CA GLU A 170 27.40 -24.34 -8.94
C GLU A 170 27.05 -22.92 -8.48
N THR A 171 27.45 -21.88 -9.25
CA THR A 171 27.12 -20.47 -8.94
C THR A 171 25.77 -20.04 -9.55
N PHE A 172 25.37 -20.57 -10.71
CA PHE A 172 24.13 -20.22 -11.43
C PHE A 172 22.97 -21.21 -11.23
N GLY A 173 23.09 -22.21 -10.34
CA GLY A 173 21.93 -22.97 -9.87
C GLY A 173 21.21 -23.82 -10.92
N ILE A 174 21.84 -24.18 -12.04
CA ILE A 174 21.29 -25.08 -13.09
C ILE A 174 21.09 -26.54 -12.57
N ARG A 175 21.26 -26.77 -11.25
CA ARG A 175 20.99 -28.03 -10.53
C ARG A 175 19.62 -28.11 -9.86
N HIS A 176 18.81 -27.05 -9.91
CA HIS A 176 17.45 -27.16 -9.40
C HIS A 176 16.55 -27.58 -10.55
N ASP A 177 16.10 -28.83 -10.50
CA ASP A 177 14.91 -29.28 -11.21
C ASP A 177 13.90 -28.14 -11.18
N HIS A 178 13.38 -27.74 -12.35
CA HIS A 178 12.34 -26.73 -12.39
C HIS A 178 11.25 -27.16 -11.39
N TYR A 179 10.72 -26.18 -10.68
CA TYR A 179 9.87 -26.43 -9.51
C TYR A 179 8.62 -27.28 -9.85
N ASP A 180 8.16 -27.20 -11.11
CA ASP A 180 7.15 -28.08 -11.72
C ASP A 180 7.58 -29.55 -11.77
N LEU A 181 8.81 -29.87 -12.19
CA LEU A 181 9.36 -31.22 -12.27
C LEU A 181 9.50 -31.85 -10.88
N ILE A 182 9.85 -31.06 -9.86
CA ILE A 182 9.89 -31.51 -8.47
C ILE A 182 8.48 -31.91 -8.02
N ILE A 183 7.50 -31.04 -8.26
CA ILE A 183 6.09 -31.28 -7.90
C ILE A 183 5.51 -32.48 -8.66
N GLU A 184 5.77 -32.58 -9.96
CA GLU A 184 5.33 -33.70 -10.79
C GLU A 184 5.94 -35.02 -10.31
N SER A 185 7.22 -35.00 -9.92
CA SER A 185 7.90 -36.17 -9.35
C SER A 185 7.30 -36.57 -8.01
N LEU A 186 6.94 -35.61 -7.16
CA LEU A 186 6.42 -35.85 -5.80
C LEU A 186 4.95 -36.28 -5.76
N ALA A 187 4.07 -35.60 -6.49
CA ALA A 187 2.61 -35.82 -6.40
C ALA A 187 1.92 -35.98 -7.76
N GLY A 188 2.63 -35.73 -8.87
CA GLY A 188 2.08 -35.80 -10.22
C GLY A 188 1.35 -34.54 -10.67
N LEU A 189 1.07 -34.47 -11.97
CA LEU A 189 0.34 -33.39 -12.63
C LEU A 189 -1.10 -33.30 -12.08
N ASN A 190 -1.62 -32.08 -11.94
CA ASN A 190 -2.95 -31.77 -11.40
C ASN A 190 -3.20 -32.15 -9.93
N SER A 191 -2.16 -32.54 -9.19
CA SER A 191 -2.21 -32.65 -7.73
C SER A 191 -2.54 -31.30 -7.09
N THR A 192 -3.03 -31.33 -5.87
CA THR A 192 -3.20 -30.18 -4.97
C THR A 192 -1.87 -29.42 -4.81
N MET A 193 -0.74 -30.13 -4.79
CA MET A 193 0.58 -29.51 -4.76
C MET A 193 0.87 -28.73 -6.04
N ASP A 194 0.60 -29.31 -7.22
CA ASP A 194 0.72 -28.67 -8.53
C ASP A 194 -0.19 -27.45 -8.68
N LYS A 195 -1.46 -27.59 -8.35
CA LYS A 195 -2.45 -26.50 -8.43
C LYS A 195 -2.06 -25.30 -7.58
N ILE A 196 -1.57 -25.52 -6.37
CA ILE A 196 -1.32 -24.42 -5.42
C ILE A 196 0.06 -23.82 -5.60
N LEU A 197 1.09 -24.67 -5.74
CA LEU A 197 2.46 -24.21 -5.70
C LEU A 197 3.00 -23.85 -7.09
N PHE A 198 2.44 -24.42 -8.15
CA PHE A 198 2.84 -24.13 -9.53
C PHE A 198 1.75 -23.37 -10.28
N GLN A 199 0.64 -24.02 -10.66
CA GLN A 199 -0.39 -23.44 -11.54
C GLN A 199 -0.94 -22.12 -10.98
N GLY A 200 -1.31 -22.10 -9.69
CA GLY A 200 -1.88 -20.91 -9.05
C GLY A 200 -0.92 -19.73 -8.98
N VAL A 201 0.39 -19.94 -9.12
CA VAL A 201 1.33 -18.83 -9.19
C VAL A 201 1.73 -18.50 -10.62
N ASP A 202 1.80 -19.47 -11.52
CA ASP A 202 1.92 -19.21 -12.96
C ASP A 202 0.74 -18.35 -13.45
N ASP A 203 -0.48 -18.67 -13.02
CA ASP A 203 -1.67 -17.84 -13.22
C ASP A 203 -1.47 -16.43 -12.68
N GLY A 204 -0.88 -16.30 -11.50
CA GLY A 204 -0.54 -15.01 -10.88
C GLY A 204 0.47 -14.20 -11.71
N GLN A 205 1.53 -14.86 -12.20
CA GLN A 205 2.54 -14.26 -13.07
C GLN A 205 1.95 -13.84 -14.41
N MET A 206 1.05 -14.65 -14.98
CA MET A 206 0.34 -14.31 -16.21
C MET A 206 -0.60 -13.12 -16.02
N VAL A 207 -1.27 -13.00 -14.87
CA VAL A 207 -2.06 -11.82 -14.52
C VAL A 207 -1.16 -10.59 -14.37
N GLU A 208 -0.01 -10.71 -13.71
CA GLU A 208 0.98 -9.63 -13.56
C GLU A 208 1.50 -9.16 -14.93
N LEU A 209 1.88 -10.09 -15.82
CA LEU A 209 2.35 -9.78 -17.17
C LEU A 209 1.28 -9.09 -18.01
N LYS A 210 0.04 -9.61 -18.02
CA LYS A 210 -1.09 -8.96 -18.71
C LYS A 210 -1.31 -7.56 -18.17
N TYR A 211 -1.29 -7.39 -16.85
CA TYR A 211 -1.47 -6.09 -16.22
C TYR A 211 -0.38 -5.09 -16.62
N ARG A 212 0.89 -5.50 -16.60
CA ARG A 212 2.01 -4.67 -17.07
C ARG A 212 1.87 -4.25 -18.52
N GLN A 213 1.49 -5.18 -19.40
CA GLN A 213 1.26 -4.89 -20.82
C GLN A 213 0.12 -3.89 -21.00
N ASP A 214 -0.98 -4.03 -20.26
CA ASP A 214 -2.12 -3.12 -20.34
C ASP A 214 -1.75 -1.71 -19.84
N VAL A 215 -1.04 -1.62 -18.72
CA VAL A 215 -0.52 -0.34 -18.20
C VAL A 215 0.43 0.32 -19.19
N PHE A 216 1.34 -0.45 -19.80
CA PHE A 216 2.26 0.07 -20.80
C PHE A 216 1.53 0.56 -22.05
N LYS A 217 0.51 -0.16 -22.53
CA LYS A 217 -0.34 0.30 -23.64
C LYS A 217 -1.08 1.59 -23.31
N GLN A 218 -1.64 1.70 -22.10
CA GLN A 218 -2.29 2.94 -21.65
C GLN A 218 -1.30 4.11 -21.61
N PHE A 219 -0.09 3.85 -21.12
CA PHE A 219 1.00 4.83 -21.07
C PHE A 219 1.39 5.29 -22.48
N GLN A 220 1.67 4.36 -23.39
CA GLN A 220 2.02 4.64 -24.77
C GLN A 220 0.91 5.45 -25.47
N LYS A 221 -0.36 5.05 -25.30
CA LYS A 221 -1.49 5.80 -25.84
C LYS A 221 -1.55 7.23 -25.30
N GLY A 222 -1.32 7.41 -23.99
CA GLY A 222 -1.25 8.75 -23.39
C GLY A 222 -0.14 9.62 -23.96
N LEU A 223 1.01 9.03 -24.30
CA LEU A 223 2.10 9.72 -24.98
C LEU A 223 1.74 10.08 -26.43
N GLU A 224 1.11 9.16 -27.17
CA GLU A 224 0.64 9.41 -28.54
C GLU A 224 -0.41 10.54 -28.58
N ASP A 225 -1.38 10.51 -27.65
CA ASP A 225 -2.44 11.52 -27.51
C ASP A 225 -1.87 12.93 -27.21
N SER A 226 -0.70 13.02 -26.56
CA SER A 226 -0.04 14.31 -26.31
C SER A 226 0.47 14.98 -27.60
N GLY A 227 0.67 14.22 -28.68
CA GLY A 227 1.19 14.70 -29.95
C GLY A 227 2.65 15.18 -29.94
N LEU A 228 3.36 15.06 -28.82
CA LEU A 228 4.75 15.55 -28.64
C LEU A 228 5.82 14.48 -28.91
N PHE A 229 5.46 13.21 -28.76
CA PHE A 229 6.39 12.08 -28.79
C PHE A 229 6.12 11.15 -29.98
N GLY A 230 7.19 10.62 -30.57
CA GLY A 230 7.13 9.66 -31.69
C GLY A 230 7.78 10.17 -32.97
N LYS A 231 7.84 9.31 -33.99
CA LYS A 231 8.51 9.60 -35.26
C LYS A 231 7.88 10.83 -35.93
N GLY A 232 8.70 11.85 -36.22
CA GLY A 232 8.25 13.11 -36.82
C GLY A 232 7.61 14.10 -35.84
N LYS A 233 7.75 13.87 -34.53
CA LYS A 233 7.31 14.78 -33.46
C LYS A 233 8.50 15.50 -32.81
N LYS A 234 8.23 16.34 -31.82
CA LYS A 234 9.23 17.14 -31.10
C LYS A 234 10.30 16.26 -30.43
N VAL A 235 9.91 15.09 -29.92
CA VAL A 235 10.82 14.06 -29.42
C VAL A 235 10.66 12.80 -30.26
N ALA A 236 11.62 12.57 -31.16
CA ALA A 236 11.58 11.44 -32.10
C ALA A 236 12.13 10.14 -31.51
N ASP A 237 13.25 10.21 -30.78
CA ASP A 237 13.87 9.08 -30.07
C ASP A 237 13.64 9.24 -28.56
N ILE A 238 12.62 8.55 -28.06
CA ILE A 238 12.20 8.64 -26.67
C ILE A 238 13.25 8.01 -25.75
N ASP A 239 13.87 6.89 -26.15
CA ASP A 239 14.83 6.18 -25.30
C ASP A 239 16.12 6.96 -25.14
N ALA A 240 16.65 7.54 -26.22
CA ALA A 240 17.81 8.42 -26.14
C ALA A 240 17.51 9.67 -25.29
N TRP A 241 16.33 10.28 -25.49
CA TRP A 241 15.90 11.46 -24.74
C TRP A 241 15.74 11.17 -23.23
N LEU A 242 15.12 10.04 -22.86
CA LEU A 242 14.94 9.64 -21.45
C LEU A 242 16.26 9.43 -20.70
N ASN A 243 17.28 8.92 -21.41
CA ASN A 243 18.59 8.61 -20.85
C ASN A 243 19.57 9.79 -20.89
N GLU A 244 19.21 10.90 -21.55
CA GLU A 244 19.98 12.12 -21.56
C GLU A 244 20.17 12.64 -20.12
N THR A 245 21.43 12.88 -19.75
CA THR A 245 21.78 13.39 -18.42
C THR A 245 21.72 14.91 -18.43
N VAL A 246 20.98 15.48 -17.48
CA VAL A 246 20.87 16.92 -17.27
C VAL A 246 21.47 17.26 -15.93
N ILE A 247 22.35 18.27 -15.92
CA ILE A 247 23.03 18.75 -14.72
C ILE A 247 22.26 19.94 -14.16
N VAL A 248 21.83 19.83 -12.91
CA VAL A 248 21.17 20.92 -12.17
C VAL A 248 21.85 21.04 -10.81
N GLY A 249 22.55 22.16 -10.59
CA GLY A 249 23.40 22.33 -9.42
C GLY A 249 24.48 21.25 -9.37
N ARG A 250 24.50 20.45 -8.29
CA ARG A 250 25.45 19.33 -8.09
C ARG A 250 24.91 17.96 -8.53
N TYR A 251 23.70 17.88 -9.05
CA TYR A 251 23.06 16.61 -9.41
C TYR A 251 23.12 16.38 -10.91
N GLU A 252 23.60 15.20 -11.29
CA GLU A 252 23.54 14.67 -12.65
C GLU A 252 22.44 13.62 -12.69
N LEU A 253 21.30 13.96 -13.29
CA LEU A 253 20.12 13.10 -13.34
C LEU A 253 19.68 12.90 -14.77
N SER A 254 19.26 11.69 -15.12
CA SER A 254 18.60 11.48 -16.41
C SER A 254 17.23 12.18 -16.43
N ARG A 255 16.73 12.57 -17.62
CA ARG A 255 15.38 13.12 -17.76
C ARG A 255 14.33 12.21 -17.11
N ASN A 256 14.49 10.90 -17.26
CA ASN A 256 13.62 9.90 -16.65
C ASN A 256 13.58 9.96 -15.11
N GLN A 257 14.73 10.21 -14.47
CA GLN A 257 14.83 10.39 -13.02
C GLN A 257 14.27 11.74 -12.57
N ARG A 258 14.50 12.80 -13.33
CA ARG A 258 13.96 14.15 -13.03
C ARG A 258 12.42 14.13 -13.05
N MET A 259 11.82 13.46 -14.02
CA MET A 259 10.38 13.25 -14.09
C MET A 259 9.83 12.41 -12.92
N ALA A 260 10.58 11.40 -12.45
CA ALA A 260 10.22 10.67 -11.25
C ALA A 260 10.27 11.55 -9.99
N LEU A 261 11.26 12.46 -9.86
CA LEU A 261 11.31 13.44 -8.78
C LEU A 261 10.08 14.36 -8.77
N TYR A 262 9.65 14.81 -9.96
CA TYR A 262 8.40 15.56 -10.10
C TYR A 262 7.20 14.75 -9.59
N ARG A 263 7.06 13.48 -9.97
CA ARG A 263 5.96 12.63 -9.45
C ARG A 263 6.04 12.42 -7.94
N HIS A 264 7.24 12.27 -7.39
CA HIS A 264 7.43 12.17 -5.95
C HIS A 264 7.11 13.48 -5.22
N SER A 265 7.30 14.65 -5.84
CA SER A 265 6.99 15.95 -5.22
C SER A 265 5.49 16.15 -5.01
N LEU A 266 4.66 15.64 -5.93
CA LEU A 266 3.20 15.71 -5.85
C LEU A 266 2.61 14.88 -4.70
N ASN A 267 3.36 13.90 -4.19
CA ASN A 267 2.94 13.05 -3.07
C ASN A 267 3.65 13.49 -1.78
N GLY A 268 2.88 13.99 -0.81
CA GLY A 268 3.44 14.58 0.41
C GLY A 268 4.30 13.64 1.27
N ASP A 269 4.05 12.32 1.24
CA ASP A 269 4.86 11.36 1.99
C ASP A 269 6.16 11.01 1.25
N ASN A 270 6.12 10.90 -0.08
CA ASN A 270 7.30 10.72 -0.91
C ASN A 270 8.21 11.94 -0.84
N TYR A 271 7.65 13.14 -0.99
CA TYR A 271 8.37 14.40 -0.82
C TYR A 271 9.11 14.46 0.52
N ARG A 272 8.41 14.14 1.62
CA ARG A 272 9.04 14.09 2.96
C ARG A 272 10.18 13.07 3.01
N ALA A 273 10.01 11.90 2.41
CA ALA A 273 11.06 10.88 2.39
C ALA A 273 12.31 11.34 1.64
N ILE A 274 12.14 12.07 0.53
CA ILE A 274 13.26 12.65 -0.24
C ILE A 274 13.95 13.75 0.56
N ILE A 275 13.22 14.74 1.07
CA ILE A 275 13.82 15.89 1.76
C ILE A 275 14.49 15.48 3.09
N MET A 276 13.85 14.59 3.87
CA MET A 276 14.42 14.19 5.16
C MET A 276 15.43 13.03 5.02
N GLY A 277 15.10 12.06 4.18
CA GLY A 277 15.84 10.80 4.03
C GLY A 277 16.95 10.88 3.00
N GLY A 278 16.76 11.65 1.93
CA GLY A 278 17.57 11.60 0.72
C GLY A 278 17.05 10.57 -0.28
N PHE A 279 17.77 10.41 -1.38
CA PHE A 279 17.48 9.39 -2.39
C PHE A 279 18.76 8.66 -2.84
N GLY A 280 18.62 7.45 -3.34
CA GLY A 280 19.70 6.68 -3.98
C GLY A 280 19.29 6.24 -5.38
N ILE A 281 20.24 5.83 -6.21
CA ILE A 281 19.96 5.40 -7.59
C ILE A 281 20.24 3.90 -7.70
N LYS A 282 19.17 3.08 -7.73
CA LYS A 282 19.24 1.61 -7.62
C LYS A 282 20.13 0.95 -8.68
N HIS A 283 20.18 1.51 -9.88
CA HIS A 283 20.94 0.98 -11.01
C HIS A 283 22.23 1.77 -11.29
N SER A 284 22.70 2.57 -10.33
CA SER A 284 23.99 3.25 -10.44
C SER A 284 25.15 2.35 -10.01
N LYS A 285 26.39 2.81 -10.25
CA LYS A 285 27.60 2.16 -9.73
C LYS A 285 27.63 2.09 -8.19
N GLU A 286 26.91 2.98 -7.52
CA GLU A 286 26.87 3.11 -6.06
C GLU A 286 25.42 3.08 -5.56
N PRO A 287 24.70 1.94 -5.67
CA PRO A 287 23.27 1.87 -5.40
C PRO A 287 22.92 2.23 -3.95
N ASN A 288 23.82 1.91 -3.01
CA ASN A 288 23.64 2.18 -1.59
C ASN A 288 24.01 3.61 -1.17
N LYS A 289 24.49 4.44 -2.09
CA LYS A 289 24.83 5.84 -1.79
C LYS A 289 23.57 6.68 -1.68
N VAL A 290 23.46 7.39 -0.56
CA VAL A 290 22.36 8.30 -0.29
C VAL A 290 22.78 9.72 -0.62
N TYR A 291 22.11 10.32 -1.59
CA TYR A 291 22.18 11.72 -1.92
C TYR A 291 21.20 12.50 -1.05
N LYS A 292 21.72 13.36 -0.18
CA LYS A 292 20.90 14.35 0.52
C LYS A 292 20.59 15.48 -0.44
N ILE A 293 19.39 16.03 -0.35
CA ILE A 293 18.92 17.17 -1.13
C ILE A 293 18.15 18.10 -0.21
N ASP A 294 18.44 19.39 -0.27
CA ASP A 294 17.67 20.38 0.46
C ASP A 294 16.43 20.83 -0.34
N VAL A 295 15.60 21.69 0.27
CA VAL A 295 14.36 22.14 -0.36
C VAL A 295 14.62 23.04 -1.57
N ASP A 296 15.67 23.85 -1.53
CA ASP A 296 15.98 24.83 -2.59
C ASP A 296 16.58 24.12 -3.81
N GLU A 297 17.51 23.19 -3.60
CA GLU A 297 18.05 22.29 -4.61
C GLU A 297 16.95 21.44 -5.25
N PHE A 298 16.02 20.92 -4.45
CA PHE A 298 14.89 20.14 -4.95
C PHE A 298 13.99 21.00 -5.85
N ASN A 299 13.63 22.21 -5.41
CA ASN A 299 12.81 23.12 -6.18
C ASN A 299 13.51 23.56 -7.48
N ALA A 300 14.83 23.81 -7.45
CA ALA A 300 15.59 24.14 -8.66
C ALA A 300 15.54 23.02 -9.71
N ILE A 301 15.55 21.75 -9.29
CA ILE A 301 15.38 20.61 -10.21
C ILE A 301 13.97 20.61 -10.82
N LEU A 302 12.94 20.90 -10.02
CA LEU A 302 11.56 20.94 -10.50
C LEU A 302 11.30 22.11 -11.46
N GLU A 303 11.82 23.30 -11.15
CA GLU A 303 11.68 24.51 -11.97
C GLU A 303 12.43 24.41 -13.29
N SER A 304 13.49 23.61 -13.35
CA SER A 304 14.26 23.38 -14.58
C SER A 304 13.66 22.32 -15.50
N LEU A 305 12.50 21.73 -15.16
CA LEU A 305 11.83 20.76 -16.02
C LEU A 305 11.30 21.42 -17.29
N THR A 306 11.56 20.80 -18.44
CA THR A 306 11.04 21.31 -19.71
C THR A 306 9.56 21.01 -19.87
N PRO A 307 8.83 21.75 -20.74
CA PRO A 307 7.43 21.45 -21.03
C PRO A 307 7.20 20.00 -21.50
N GLU A 308 8.16 19.41 -22.22
CA GLU A 308 8.11 18.02 -22.67
C GLU A 308 8.23 17.05 -21.48
N GLU A 309 9.15 17.31 -20.54
CA GLU A 309 9.30 16.51 -19.31
C GLU A 309 8.02 16.56 -18.47
N LEU A 310 7.41 17.74 -18.32
CA LEU A 310 6.15 17.90 -17.61
C LEU A 310 4.98 17.21 -18.32
N ALA A 311 4.92 17.30 -19.65
CA ALA A 311 3.89 16.62 -20.44
C ALA A 311 4.01 15.10 -20.33
N PHE A 312 5.23 14.56 -20.39
CA PHE A 312 5.53 13.12 -20.24
C PHE A 312 5.19 12.62 -18.82
N ALA A 313 5.42 13.43 -17.78
CA ALA A 313 5.07 13.09 -16.40
C ALA A 313 3.65 13.53 -15.97
N GLY A 314 2.83 13.95 -16.94
CA GLY A 314 1.56 14.65 -16.72
C GLY A 314 0.37 13.75 -16.33
N ASP A 315 -0.81 14.12 -16.82
CA ASP A 315 -2.09 13.55 -16.35
C ASP A 315 -2.29 12.06 -16.68
N HIS A 316 -1.74 11.59 -17.80
CA HIS A 316 -1.83 10.19 -18.18
C HIS A 316 -1.10 9.29 -17.16
N VAL A 317 0.05 9.74 -16.64
CA VAL A 317 0.77 9.08 -15.55
C VAL A 317 -0.05 9.12 -14.25
N SER A 318 -0.64 10.27 -13.90
CA SER A 318 -1.53 10.38 -12.73
C SER A 318 -2.68 9.38 -12.77
N ARG A 319 -3.33 9.24 -13.93
CA ARG A 319 -4.44 8.31 -14.14
C ARG A 319 -4.01 6.85 -13.99
N ILE A 320 -2.88 6.47 -14.59
CA ILE A 320 -2.31 5.11 -14.46
C ILE A 320 -2.08 4.76 -12.99
N PHE A 321 -1.42 5.64 -12.24
CA PHE A 321 -1.13 5.38 -10.84
C PHE A 321 -2.37 5.43 -9.93
N ALA A 322 -3.37 6.26 -10.26
CA ALA A 322 -4.66 6.24 -9.58
C ALA A 322 -5.42 4.91 -9.81
N GLU A 323 -5.41 4.40 -11.05
CA GLU A 323 -5.98 3.09 -11.37
C GLU A 323 -5.22 1.95 -10.68
N GLN A 324 -3.89 2.01 -10.63
CA GLN A 324 -3.05 1.07 -9.86
C GLN A 324 -3.43 1.09 -8.38
N ALA A 325 -3.53 2.28 -7.77
CA ALA A 325 -3.92 2.43 -6.36
C ALA A 325 -5.31 1.84 -6.08
N ALA A 326 -6.28 2.06 -6.97
CA ALA A 326 -7.62 1.50 -6.85
C ALA A 326 -7.62 -0.05 -6.92
N LYS A 327 -6.86 -0.62 -7.87
CA LYS A 327 -6.70 -2.08 -8.02
C LYS A 327 -5.99 -2.70 -6.81
N LEU A 328 -4.94 -2.05 -6.30
CA LEU A 328 -4.26 -2.45 -5.07
C LEU A 328 -5.20 -2.39 -3.87
N ASN A 329 -5.99 -1.33 -3.73
CA ASN A 329 -6.98 -1.20 -2.66
C ASN A 329 -8.02 -2.33 -2.72
N LYS A 330 -8.48 -2.71 -3.92
CA LYS A 330 -9.41 -3.85 -4.08
C LYS A 330 -8.82 -5.14 -3.51
N VAL A 331 -7.61 -5.50 -3.93
CA VAL A 331 -6.91 -6.71 -3.43
C VAL A 331 -6.62 -6.58 -1.92
N PHE A 332 -6.28 -5.39 -1.45
CA PHE A 332 -6.02 -5.13 -0.04
C PHE A 332 -7.29 -5.30 0.80
N VAL A 333 -8.44 -4.80 0.36
CA VAL A 333 -9.74 -5.00 1.02
C VAL A 333 -10.11 -6.48 1.02
N GLU A 334 -9.93 -7.18 -0.11
CA GLU A 334 -10.16 -8.62 -0.19
C GLU A 334 -9.30 -9.42 0.79
N LYS A 335 -8.09 -8.96 1.12
CA LYS A 335 -7.18 -9.64 2.06
C LYS A 335 -7.37 -9.19 3.51
N ASN A 336 -7.55 -7.91 3.75
CA ASN A 336 -7.52 -7.32 5.10
C ASN A 336 -8.90 -6.93 5.64
N ASN A 337 -9.94 -6.92 4.79
CA ASN A 337 -11.31 -6.47 5.11
C ASN A 337 -11.37 -5.02 5.62
N PHE A 338 -10.52 -4.13 5.11
CA PHE A 338 -10.62 -2.68 5.31
C PHE A 338 -9.87 -1.96 4.19
N GLU A 339 -10.18 -0.68 3.97
CA GLU A 339 -9.56 0.10 2.88
C GLU A 339 -8.13 0.51 3.22
N MET A 340 -7.29 0.62 2.18
CA MET A 340 -6.02 1.32 2.29
C MET A 340 -6.27 2.79 2.60
N THR A 341 -5.34 3.39 3.35
CA THR A 341 -5.31 4.85 3.53
C THR A 341 -5.23 5.51 2.15
N LYS A 342 -6.20 6.40 1.87
CA LYS A 342 -6.21 7.16 0.62
C LYS A 342 -5.03 8.13 0.62
N GLU A 343 -4.27 8.10 -0.46
CA GLU A 343 -3.14 9.00 -0.70
C GLU A 343 -3.45 9.83 -1.94
N ASP A 344 -3.46 11.16 -1.78
CA ASP A 344 -3.53 12.07 -2.91
C ASP A 344 -2.25 11.94 -3.75
N ASN A 345 -2.42 11.94 -5.09
CA ASN A 345 -1.33 11.74 -6.04
C ASN A 345 -0.51 10.49 -5.74
N TYR A 346 -1.15 9.33 -5.66
CA TYR A 346 -0.45 8.06 -5.44
C TYR A 346 0.70 7.90 -6.44
N TYR A 347 1.89 7.61 -5.91
CA TYR A 347 3.06 7.23 -6.69
C TYR A 347 3.85 6.18 -5.89
N PRO A 348 4.31 5.07 -6.51
CA PRO A 348 5.12 4.07 -5.83
C PRO A 348 6.36 4.69 -5.18
N LYS A 349 6.75 4.16 -4.02
CA LYS A 349 8.06 4.46 -3.42
C LYS A 349 8.75 3.18 -3.03
N GLU A 350 10.05 3.11 -3.25
CA GLU A 350 10.89 1.99 -2.87
C GLU A 350 11.87 2.46 -1.80
N VAL A 351 11.71 1.97 -0.58
CA VAL A 351 12.53 2.41 0.55
C VAL A 351 13.88 1.71 0.52
N MET A 352 14.96 2.47 0.59
CA MET A 352 16.31 1.91 0.65
C MET A 352 16.49 1.10 1.94
N PRO A 353 17.07 -0.10 1.86
CA PRO A 353 17.38 -0.90 3.03
C PRO A 353 18.61 -0.30 3.75
N ILE A 354 18.39 0.59 4.72
CA ILE A 354 19.48 1.08 5.57
C ILE A 354 19.87 -0.01 6.58
N LYS A 355 20.78 -0.91 6.22
CA LYS A 355 21.51 -1.78 7.17
C LYS A 355 23.00 -1.87 6.77
N ARG A 356 23.87 -1.95 7.79
CA ARG A 356 25.32 -2.16 7.63
C ARG A 356 25.59 -3.56 7.05
N GLY A 357 26.24 -3.66 5.90
CA GLY A 357 26.87 -4.91 5.44
C GLY A 357 26.83 -5.13 3.94
N VAL A 358 27.97 -5.53 3.38
CA VAL A 358 28.25 -5.88 1.97
C VAL A 358 27.45 -7.12 1.50
N ASP A 359 26.80 -7.84 2.43
CA ASP A 359 26.08 -9.08 2.16
C ASP A 359 24.68 -8.91 1.53
N PHE A 360 24.08 -7.71 1.60
CA PHE A 360 22.73 -7.50 1.06
C PHE A 360 22.69 -7.51 -0.46
N GLU A 361 23.70 -7.00 -1.17
CA GLU A 361 23.73 -7.03 -2.63
C GLU A 361 23.80 -8.46 -3.16
N LYS A 362 24.54 -9.33 -2.45
CA LYS A 362 24.60 -10.75 -2.77
C LYS A 362 23.28 -11.44 -2.46
N GLU A 363 22.63 -11.14 -1.33
CA GLU A 363 21.32 -11.70 -0.96
C GLU A 363 20.18 -11.21 -1.85
N GLU A 364 20.09 -9.91 -2.19
CA GLU A 364 19.06 -9.35 -3.07
C GLU A 364 19.25 -9.81 -4.51
N ALA A 365 20.49 -9.86 -5.01
CA ALA A 365 20.79 -10.47 -6.30
C ALA A 365 20.49 -11.97 -6.30
N LEU A 366 20.84 -12.71 -5.23
CA LEU A 366 20.45 -14.12 -5.10
C LEU A 366 18.94 -14.30 -5.07
N GLU A 367 18.20 -13.45 -4.35
CA GLU A 367 16.75 -13.54 -4.21
C GLU A 367 16.04 -13.12 -5.51
N MET A 368 16.50 -12.08 -6.20
CA MET A 368 16.02 -11.75 -7.56
C MET A 368 16.31 -12.88 -8.53
N PHE A 369 17.50 -13.48 -8.48
CA PHE A 369 17.89 -14.57 -9.37
C PHE A 369 17.12 -15.85 -9.07
N LYS A 370 16.97 -16.20 -7.78
CA LYS A 370 16.15 -17.32 -7.32
C LYS A 370 14.68 -17.10 -7.67
N GLY A 371 14.13 -15.90 -7.46
CA GLY A 371 12.74 -15.57 -7.79
C GLY A 371 12.44 -15.50 -9.29
N LYS A 372 13.46 -15.25 -10.13
CA LYS A 372 13.31 -15.17 -11.59
C LYS A 372 13.48 -16.52 -12.29
N TRP A 373 14.25 -17.46 -11.71
CA TRP A 373 14.65 -18.68 -12.42
C TRP A 373 14.46 -20.00 -11.65
N VAL A 374 14.35 -19.97 -10.31
CA VAL A 374 14.46 -21.19 -9.47
C VAL A 374 13.28 -21.39 -8.51
N ARG A 375 12.60 -20.31 -8.14
CA ARG A 375 11.43 -20.29 -7.29
C ARG A 375 10.40 -19.37 -7.88
N VAL A 376 9.17 -19.83 -7.77
CA VAL A 376 7.97 -19.06 -7.92
C VAL A 376 7.92 -17.99 -6.81
N GLY A 377 8.49 -16.81 -7.07
CA GLY A 377 8.58 -15.72 -6.10
C GLY A 377 7.28 -14.92 -5.99
N LEU A 378 6.67 -14.86 -4.81
CA LEU A 378 5.53 -13.98 -4.53
C LEU A 378 6.01 -12.70 -3.83
N SER A 379 6.15 -11.61 -4.57
CA SER A 379 6.45 -10.29 -3.97
C SER A 379 5.23 -9.79 -3.18
N LYS A 380 5.29 -9.84 -1.86
CA LYS A 380 4.23 -9.37 -0.95
C LYS A 380 4.39 -7.90 -0.51
N GLY A 381 5.35 -7.18 -1.10
CA GLY A 381 5.73 -5.83 -0.65
C GLY A 381 4.61 -4.79 -0.80
N MET A 382 3.82 -4.90 -1.87
CA MET A 382 2.81 -3.89 -2.24
C MET A 382 1.53 -3.94 -1.39
N LEU A 383 1.33 -5.00 -0.59
CA LEU A 383 0.15 -5.18 0.27
C LEU A 383 0.40 -4.80 1.74
N LYS A 384 1.60 -4.31 2.07
CA LYS A 384 1.88 -3.76 3.40
C LYS A 384 1.49 -2.30 3.43
N GLU A 385 0.79 -1.89 4.49
CA GLU A 385 0.47 -0.49 4.72
C GLU A 385 1.76 0.35 4.72
N ARG A 386 1.73 1.48 4.01
CA ARG A 386 2.86 2.41 3.96
C ARG A 386 3.03 3.05 5.33
N LEU A 387 4.14 2.73 5.99
CA LEU A 387 4.55 3.47 7.18
C LEU A 387 5.20 4.78 6.74
N ARG A 388 4.78 5.89 7.38
CA ARG A 388 5.46 7.19 7.26
C ARG A 388 6.93 6.99 7.65
N SER A 389 7.82 7.07 6.68
CA SER A 389 9.22 6.71 6.84
C SER A 389 10.10 7.89 6.43
N LYS A 390 11.09 8.22 7.27
CA LYS A 390 12.15 9.18 6.96
C LYS A 390 13.36 8.52 6.30
N LYS A 391 13.25 7.25 5.93
CA LYS A 391 14.33 6.52 5.26
C LYS A 391 14.46 7.02 3.81
N PRO A 392 15.67 7.02 3.25
CA PRO A 392 15.87 7.37 1.86
C PRO A 392 15.15 6.37 0.96
N ILE A 393 14.84 6.82 -0.24
CA ILE A 393 14.15 6.03 -1.25
C ILE A 393 15.05 5.84 -2.48
N TYR A 394 14.82 4.77 -3.23
CA TYR A 394 15.40 4.66 -4.56
C TYR A 394 14.64 5.57 -5.52
N LEU A 395 15.38 6.47 -6.19
CA LEU A 395 14.91 7.23 -7.33
C LEU A 395 15.09 6.36 -8.58
N ASN A 396 14.00 5.67 -8.94
CA ASN A 396 13.94 4.95 -10.19
C ASN A 396 13.54 5.90 -11.32
N GLY A 397 13.78 5.50 -12.57
CA GLY A 397 13.22 6.22 -13.72
C GLY A 397 11.70 6.09 -13.73
N LEU A 398 11.00 7.14 -14.16
CA LEU A 398 9.54 7.13 -14.28
C LEU A 398 9.03 5.94 -15.10
N THR A 399 9.66 5.63 -16.24
CA THR A 399 9.25 4.49 -17.09
C THR A 399 9.45 3.13 -16.41
N TYR A 400 10.43 3.01 -15.52
CA TYR A 400 10.59 1.81 -14.70
C TYR A 400 9.43 1.66 -13.72
N ASP A 401 9.05 2.75 -13.03
CA ASP A 401 7.97 2.71 -12.05
C ASP A 401 6.58 2.48 -12.69
N VAL A 402 6.38 2.91 -13.94
CA VAL A 402 5.17 2.58 -14.71
C VAL A 402 5.10 1.08 -15.04
N ASN A 403 6.24 0.46 -15.32
CA ASN A 403 6.34 -0.95 -15.72
C ASN A 403 6.50 -1.93 -14.55
N LYS A 404 6.54 -1.44 -13.31
CA LYS A 404 6.72 -2.23 -12.10
C LYS A 404 5.42 -2.89 -11.68
#